data_AF-A0A7C1W486-F1
#
_entry.id   AF-A0A7C1W486-F1
#
_cell.length_a   1.000
_cell.length_b   1.000
_cell.length_c   1.000
_cell.angle_alpha   90.00
_cell.angle_beta   90.00
_cell.angle_gamma   90.00
#
_symmetry.space_group_name_H-M   'P 1'
#
loop_
_entity.id
_entity.type
_entity.pdbx_description
1 polymer ?
#
loop_
_entity_poly.entity_id
_entity_poly.type
_entity_poly.pdbx_seq_one_letter_code
_entity_poly.pdbx_strand_id
1 'polypeptide(L)' 'MKTDSQLKTIQARGYRNIEMPHPFELDNLNIMIGANGAGKSNLLEMIEFLPDALWQSPRSPNFSLAVSR' A
#
# COMPACT_ATOMS: atom_id res chain seq x y z
N MET A 1 -22.84 8.09 13.42
CA MET A 1 -21.56 7.57 13.91
C MET A 1 -20.60 7.55 12.73
N LYS A 2 -19.63 8.48 12.64
CA LYS A 2 -18.59 8.42 11.60
C LYS A 2 -17.60 7.35 12.02
N THR A 3 -17.45 6.30 11.23
CA THR A 3 -16.32 5.38 11.36
C THR A 3 -15.13 6.04 10.68
N ASP A 4 -14.28 6.73 11.44
CA ASP A 4 -12.98 7.19 10.95
C ASP A 4 -12.08 5.95 10.76
N SER A 5 -12.24 5.31 9.61
CA SER A 5 -11.40 4.17 9.21
C SER A 5 -10.06 4.71 8.75
N GLN A 6 -9.10 4.81 9.68
CA GLN A 6 -7.73 5.18 9.40
C GLN A 6 -6.88 3.95 9.08
N LEU A 7 -5.93 4.10 8.15
CA LEU A 7 -4.92 3.08 7.89
C LEU A 7 -4.00 2.96 9.12
N LYS A 8 -3.93 1.77 9.72
CA LYS A 8 -3.15 1.53 10.95
C LYS A 8 -1.77 0.94 10.69
N THR A 9 -1.67 0.05 9.71
CA THR A 9 -0.42 -0.65 9.42
C THR A 9 -0.20 -0.74 7.93
N ILE A 10 1.06 -0.70 7.51
CA ILE A 10 1.47 -0.95 6.13
C ILE A 10 2.67 -1.89 6.08
N GLN A 11 2.68 -2.80 5.12
CA GLN A 11 3.81 -3.68 4.87
C GLN A 11 4.00 -3.84 3.36
N ALA A 12 5.27 -3.86 2.95
CA ALA A 12 5.67 -4.07 1.57
C ALA A 12 6.65 -5.23 1.49
N ARG A 13 6.47 -6.10 0.49
CA ARG A 13 7.42 -7.15 0.10
C ARG A 13 7.48 -7.19 -1.42
N GLY A 14 8.67 -7.10 -2.00
CA GLY A 14 8.84 -7.11 -3.46
C GLY A 14 8.23 -5.90 -4.19
N TYR A 15 8.02 -4.77 -3.50
CA TYR A 15 7.55 -3.54 -4.14
C TYR A 15 8.72 -2.62 -4.46
N ARG A 16 9.15 -2.59 -5.73
CA ARG A 16 10.32 -1.84 -6.21
C ARG A 16 11.55 -2.09 -5.32
N ASN A 17 12.07 -1.08 -4.64
CA ASN A 17 13.19 -1.17 -3.70
C ASN A 17 12.75 -1.03 -2.22
N ILE A 18 11.46 -1.15 -1.92
CA ILE A 18 10.93 -1.09 -0.56
C ILE A 18 10.82 -2.52 -0.02
N GLU A 19 11.48 -2.75 1.11
CA GLU A 19 11.37 -3.98 1.89
C GLU A 19 11.03 -3.61 3.34
N MET A 20 9.90 -4.13 3.82
CA MET A 20 9.43 -3.96 5.20
C MET A 20 9.37 -5.33 5.87
N PRO A 21 10.47 -5.77 6.52
CA PRO A 21 10.52 -7.11 7.12
C PRO A 21 9.43 -7.33 8.18
N HIS A 22 8.94 -6.23 8.79
CA HIS A 22 7.84 -6.20 9.73
C HIS A 22 6.86 -5.09 9.32
N PRO A 23 5.56 -5.20 9.67
CA PRO A 23 4.60 -4.12 9.46
C PRO A 23 5.04 -2.82 10.12
N PHE A 24 4.83 -1.71 9.43
CA PHE A 24 5.04 -0.36 9.95
C PHE A 24 3.71 0.19 10.47
N GLU A 25 3.68 0.60 11.74
CA GLU A 25 2.54 1.25 12.37
C GLU A 25 2.45 2.72 11.93
N LEU A 26 1.25 3.15 11.55
CA LEU A 26 0.94 4.50 11.10
C LEU A 26 0.15 5.24 12.19
N ASP A 27 0.61 6.45 12.50
CA ASP A 27 -0.10 7.39 13.38
C ASP A 27 -0.73 8.53 12.55
N ASN A 28 -1.33 9.52 13.23
CA ASN A 28 -1.94 10.69 12.61
C ASN A 28 -0.94 11.57 11.85
N LEU A 29 0.36 11.46 12.16
CA LEU A 29 1.45 12.11 11.43
C LEU A 29 2.63 11.14 11.29
N ASN A 30 2.98 10.83 10.05
CA ASN A 30 4.14 10.00 9.72
C ASN A 30 5.11 10.82 8.87
N ILE A 31 6.37 10.92 9.28
CA ILE A 31 7.39 11.69 8.57
C ILE A 31 8.40 10.72 7.95
N MET A 32 8.51 10.72 6.63
CA MET A 32 9.45 9.88 5.90
C MET A 32 10.76 10.64 5.66
N ILE A 33 11.83 10.21 6.32
CA ILE A 33 13.18 10.77 6.17
C ILE A 33 14.15 9.73 5.61
N GLY A 34 15.26 10.20 5.04
CA GLY A 34 16.32 9.33 4.52
C GLY A 34 17.09 9.96 3.37
N ALA A 35 18.19 9.34 2.97
CA ALA A 35 19.03 9.80 1.86
C ALA A 35 18.27 9.83 0.52
N ASN A 36 18.83 10.54 -0.47
CA ASN A 36 18.33 10.47 -1.85
C ASN A 36 18.45 9.03 -2.36
N GLY A 37 17.41 8.55 -3.05
CA GLY A 37 17.34 7.16 -3.51
C GLY A 37 16.94 6.12 -2.45
N ALA A 38 16.76 6.50 -1.18
CA ALA A 38 16.37 5.57 -0.11
C ALA A 38 14.94 4.98 -0.25
N GLY A 39 14.18 5.36 -1.29
CA GLY A 39 12.86 4.81 -1.58
C GLY A 39 11.67 5.65 -1.09
N LYS A 40 11.86 6.86 -0.55
CA LYS A 40 10.76 7.72 -0.05
C LYS A 40 9.62 7.90 -1.08
N SER A 41 9.94 8.22 -2.33
CA SER A 41 8.93 8.34 -3.41
C SER A 41 8.26 7.01 -3.74
N ASN A 42 9.00 5.90 -3.72
CA ASN A 42 8.43 4.57 -3.95
C ASN A 42 7.45 4.17 -2.82
N LEU A 43 7.72 4.57 -1.58
CA LEU A 43 6.80 4.35 -0.47
C LEU A 43 5.50 5.17 -0.63
N LEU A 44 5.60 6.40 -1.14
CA LEU A 44 4.42 7.21 -1.48
C LEU A 44 3.61 6.58 -2.61
N GLU A 45 4.26 6.21 -3.72
CA GLU A 45 3.61 5.54 -4.86
C GLU A 45 2.90 4.24 -4.44
N MET A 46 3.46 3.52 -3.47
CA MET A 46 2.83 2.32 -2.93
C MET A 46 1.50 2.64 -2.23
N ILE A 47 1.45 3.70 -1.43
CA ILE A 47 0.23 4.13 -0.73
C ILE A 47 -0.82 4.60 -1.76
N GLU A 48 -0.38 5.34 -2.78
CA GLU A 48 -1.24 5.80 -3.88
C GLU A 48 -1.77 4.65 -4.74
N PHE A 49 -1.01 3.56 -4.87
CA PHE A 49 -1.41 2.35 -5.60
C PHE A 49 -2.49 1.54 -4.87
N LEU A 50 -2.52 1.53 -3.54
CA LEU A 50 -3.44 0.68 -2.76
C LEU A 50 -4.92 0.89 -3.10
N PRO A 51 -5.45 2.14 -3.22
CA PRO A 51 -6.82 2.36 -3.67
C PRO A 51 -7.13 1.70 -5.01
N ASP A 52 -6.25 1.83 -6.01
CA ASP A 52 -6.46 1.26 -7.35
C ASP A 52 -6.37 -0.27 -7.34
N ALA A 53 -5.50 -0.82 -6.50
CA ALA A 53 -5.34 -2.27 -6.33
C ALA A 53 -6.53 -2.93 -5.62
N LEU A 54 -7.13 -2.21 -4.67
CA LEU A 54 -8.28 -2.69 -3.88
C LEU A 54 -9.61 -2.40 -4.56
N TRP A 55 -9.69 -1.33 -5.36
CA TRP A 55 -10.89 -0.94 -6.08
C TRP A 55 -11.06 -1.75 -7.37
N GLN A 56 -11.67 -2.91 -7.25
CA GLN A 56 -12.04 -3.73 -8.41
C GLN A 56 -13.29 -3.13 -9.09
N SER A 57 -13.11 -2.52 -10.26
CA SER A 57 -14.23 -2.16 -11.14
C SER A 57 -15.00 -3.42 -11.55
N PRO A 58 -16.36 -3.45 -11.49
CA PRO A 58 -17.18 -4.59 -11.90
C PRO A 58 -17.04 -5.04 -13.37
N ARG A 59 -16.18 -4.40 -14.17
CA ARG A 59 -16.04 -4.61 -15.62
C ARG A 59 -14.66 -5.14 -16.05
N SER A 60 -13.89 -5.78 -15.18
CA SER A 60 -12.65 -6.45 -15.61
C SER A 60 -12.94 -7.90 -16.08
N PRO A 61 -12.61 -8.27 -17.34
CA PRO A 61 -12.98 -9.56 -17.94
C PRO A 61 -12.20 -10.79 -17.43
N ASN A 62 -11.20 -10.61 -16.55
CA ASN A 62 -10.28 -11.68 -16.15
C ASN A 62 -10.58 -12.28 -14.75
N PHE A 63 -11.80 -12.10 -14.25
CA PHE A 63 -12.19 -12.49 -12.89
C PHE A 63 -12.16 -14.01 -12.61
N SER A 64 -12.08 -14.87 -13.63
CA SER A 64 -12.05 -16.33 -13.42
C SER A 64 -10.69 -16.89 -12.95
N LEU A 65 -9.59 -16.14 -13.06
CA LEU A 65 -8.24 -16.67 -12.82
C LEU A 65 -7.61 -16.29 -11.47
N ALA A 66 -8.13 -15.29 -10.76
CA ALA A 66 -7.52 -14.79 -9.53
C ALA A 66 -8.08 -15.40 -8.22
N VAL A 67 -9.18 -16.14 -8.28
CA VAL A 67 -9.79 -16.84 -7.13
C VAL A 67 -9.94 -18.33 -7.45
N SER A 68 -8.85 -18.95 -7.89
CA SER A 68 -8.77 -20.40 -8.00
C SER A 68 -7.42 -20.86 -7.44
N ARG A 69 -7.21 -20.61 -6.14
CA ARG A 69 -6.39 -21.40 -5.23
C ARG A 69 -6.93 -21.23 -3.81
#